data_AF-A0A9D4TTZ9-F1
#
_entry.id   AF-A0A9D4TTZ9-F1
#
_cell.length_a   1.000
_cell.length_b   1.000
_cell.length_c   1.000
_cell.angle_alpha   90.00
_cell.angle_beta   90.00
_cell.angle_gamma   90.00
#
_symmetry.space_group_name_H-M   'P 1'
#
loop_
_entity.id
_entity.type
_entity.pdbx_description
1 polymer ?
#
loop_
_entity_poly.entity_id
_entity_poly.type
_entity_poly.pdbx_seq_one_letter_code
_entity_poly.pdbx_strand_id
1 'polypeptide(L)' 'MVKATAGVLVTGDVALIEFIRWLNESQLPAERFIINGSLDDTHLFIKESKVEFVQKKVDEWQQSLRFEPSAREHQ' A
#
# COMPACT_ATOMS: atom_id res chain seq x y z
N MET A 1 -3.06 14.47 -27.76
CA MET A 1 -2.95 15.25 -26.51
C MET A 1 -2.47 14.32 -25.42
N VAL A 2 -1.39 14.67 -24.72
CA VAL A 2 -0.88 13.90 -23.57
C VAL A 2 -1.38 14.59 -22.29
N LYS A 3 -1.94 13.84 -21.35
CA LYS A 3 -2.23 14.30 -19.99
C LYS A 3 -1.14 13.77 -19.07
N ALA A 4 -0.45 14.67 -18.37
CA ALA A 4 0.49 14.34 -17.31
C ALA A 4 -0.14 14.69 -15.96
N THR A 5 0.03 13.80 -14.99
CA THR A 5 -0.45 14.00 -13.61
C THR A 5 0.72 13.76 -12.66
N ALA A 6 0.96 14.70 -11.74
CA ALA A 6 1.96 14.55 -10.69
C ALA A 6 1.47 13.54 -9.63
N GLY A 7 2.41 12.78 -9.07
CA GLY A 7 2.12 11.69 -8.15
C GLY A 7 3.39 10.96 -7.75
N VAL A 8 3.24 9.96 -6.88
CA VAL A 8 4.35 9.13 -6.40
C VAL A 8 4.24 7.73 -6.98
N LEU A 9 5.35 7.26 -7.53
CA LEU A 9 5.51 5.87 -7.95
C LEU A 9 5.92 5.03 -6.74
N VAL A 10 5.11 4.03 -6.43
CA VAL A 10 5.39 3.01 -5.41
C VAL A 10 5.80 1.73 -6.13
N THR A 11 6.95 1.18 -5.73
CA THR A 11 7.48 -0.08 -6.25
C THR A 11 7.58 -1.09 -5.11
N GLY A 12 7.13 -2.32 -5.33
CA GLY A 12 7.14 -3.37 -4.32
C GLY A 12 6.86 -4.76 -4.88
N ASP A 13 6.91 -5.76 -4.01
CA ASP A 13 6.42 -7.09 -4.37
C ASP A 13 4.89 -7.11 -4.52
N VAL A 14 4.38 -8.21 -5.10
CA VAL A 14 2.95 -8.38 -5.39
C VAL A 14 2.10 -8.29 -4.12
N ALA A 15 2.56 -8.83 -2.99
CA ALA A 15 1.79 -8.84 -1.75
C ALA A 15 1.61 -7.42 -1.20
N LEU A 16 2.67 -6.61 -1.21
CA LEU A 16 2.62 -5.21 -0.82
C LEU A 16 1.68 -4.40 -1.74
N ILE A 17 1.77 -4.61 -3.05
CA ILE A 17 0.94 -3.90 -4.02
C ILE A 17 -0.54 -4.25 -3.84
N GLU A 18 -0.87 -5.54 -3.67
CA GLU A 18 -2.25 -5.98 -3.41
C GLU A 18 -2.79 -5.45 -2.07
N PHE A 19 -1.97 -5.39 -1.03
CA PHE A 19 -2.34 -4.75 0.23
C PHE A 19 -2.70 -3.27 0.03
N ILE A 20 -1.89 -2.52 -0.73
CA ILE A 20 -2.15 -1.09 -1.00
C ILE A 20 -3.41 -0.91 -1.87
N ARG A 21 -3.68 -1.82 -2.82
CA ARG A 21 -4.93 -1.81 -3.59
C ARG A 21 -6.14 -2.02 -2.70
N TRP A 22 -6.12 -3.04 -1.85
CA TRP A 22 -7.19 -3.31 -0.91
C TRP A 22 -7.41 -2.11 0.05
N LEU A 23 -6.33 -1.49 0.52
CA LEU A 23 -6.39 -0.30 1.36
C LEU A 23 -7.07 0.87 0.63
N ASN A 24 -6.77 1.07 -0.64
CA ASN A 24 -7.40 2.07 -1.50
C ASN A 24 -8.89 1.75 -1.74
N GLU A 25 -9.24 0.49 -2.02
CA GLU A 25 -10.63 0.06 -2.24
C GLU A 25 -11.50 0.20 -0.99
N SER A 26 -10.89 0.04 0.18
CA SER A 26 -11.52 0.25 1.50
C SER A 26 -11.78 1.72 1.82
N GLN A 27 -11.22 2.67 1.05
CA GLN A 27 -11.53 4.09 1.20
C GLN A 27 -12.86 4.44 0.55
N LEU A 28 -13.49 5.50 1.05
CA LEU A 28 -14.59 6.15 0.34
C LEU A 28 -14.13 6.55 -1.07
N PRO A 29 -15.01 6.54 -2.09
CA PRO A 29 -14.62 6.85 -3.48
C PRO A 29 -13.87 8.18 -3.64
N ALA A 30 -14.24 9.21 -2.87
CA ALA A 30 -13.58 10.52 -2.89
C ALA A 30 -12.16 10.51 -2.29
N GLU A 31 -11.89 9.57 -1.38
CA GLU A 31 -10.63 9.43 -0.63
C GLU A 31 -9.64 8.47 -1.30
N ARG A 32 -10.07 7.78 -2.37
CA ARG A 32 -9.21 6.91 -3.18
C ARG A 32 -8.01 7.69 -3.71
N PHE A 33 -6.87 7.04 -3.69
CA PHE A 33 -5.58 7.69 -3.85
C PHE A 33 -4.72 7.10 -4.96
N ILE A 34 -5.14 6.01 -5.59
CA ILE A 34 -4.51 5.50 -6.82
C ILE A 34 -4.96 6.37 -8.00
N ILE A 35 -4.01 6.96 -8.73
CA ILE A 35 -4.27 7.95 -9.79
C ILE A 35 -4.63 7.28 -11.11
N ASN A 36 -3.96 6.18 -11.48
CA ASN A 36 -4.13 5.51 -12.78
C ASN A 36 -4.10 3.98 -12.63
N GLY A 37 -5.11 3.37 -12.01
CA GLY A 37 -5.22 1.89 -11.88
C GLY A 37 -3.89 1.22 -11.47
N SER A 38 -3.66 -0.01 -11.92
CA SER A 38 -2.32 -0.61 -11.85
C SER A 38 -1.56 -0.44 -13.13
N LEU A 39 -0.29 -0.07 -13.00
CA LEU A 39 0.65 -0.07 -14.11
C LEU A 39 1.07 -1.52 -14.44
N ASP A 40 1.29 -2.30 -13.39
CA ASP A 40 1.52 -3.75 -13.42
C ASP A 40 1.32 -4.32 -11.99
N ASP A 41 1.81 -5.53 -11.72
CA ASP A 41 1.65 -6.22 -10.43
C ASP A 41 2.64 -5.74 -9.35
N THR A 42 3.61 -4.91 -9.72
CA THR A 42 4.73 -4.45 -8.85
C THR A 42 4.79 -2.93 -8.70
N HIS A 43 3.96 -2.19 -9.45
CA HIS A 43 3.97 -0.73 -9.50
C HIS A 43 2.58 -0.13 -9.33
N LEU A 44 2.50 0.88 -8.45
CA LEU A 44 1.31 1.72 -8.27
C LEU A 44 1.68 3.20 -8.36
N PHE A 45 0.76 3.99 -8.91
CA PHE A 45 0.90 5.44 -8.95
C PHE A 45 -0.15 6.10 -8.05
N ILE A 46 0.28 6.81 -7.01
CA ILE A 46 -0.59 7.34 -5.95
C ILE A 46 -0.49 8.87 -5.80
N LYS A 47 -1.50 9.47 -5.18
CA LYS A 47 -1.52 10.88 -4.76
C LYS A 47 -0.44 11.16 -3.71
N GLU A 48 0.35 12.20 -3.93
CA GLU A 48 1.41 12.66 -3.01
C GLU A 48 0.90 12.88 -1.58
N SER A 49 -0.31 13.43 -1.44
CA SER A 49 -0.94 13.69 -0.14
C SER A 49 -1.28 12.46 0.69
N LYS A 50 -1.15 11.25 0.13
CA LYS A 50 -1.50 9.98 0.79
C LYS A 50 -0.28 9.10 1.07
N VAL A 51 0.93 9.56 0.73
CA VAL A 51 2.18 8.82 0.94
C VAL A 51 2.38 8.47 2.42
N GLU A 52 2.28 9.45 3.31
CA GLU A 52 2.46 9.23 4.76
C GLU A 52 1.43 8.24 5.32
N PHE A 53 0.18 8.32 4.83
CA PHE A 53 -0.89 7.40 5.21
C PHE A 53 -0.58 5.96 4.76
N VAL A 54 -0.15 5.79 3.50
CA VAL A 54 0.20 4.48 2.95
C VAL A 54 1.39 3.90 3.71
N GLN A 55 2.44 4.69 3.96
CA GLN A 55 3.62 4.23 4.71
C GLN A 55 3.23 3.72 6.10
N LYS A 56 2.46 4.51 6.86
CA LYS A 56 1.99 4.10 8.19
C LYS A 56 1.19 2.79 8.16
N LYS A 57 0.31 2.63 7.16
CA LYS A 57 -0.52 1.43 7.02
C LYS A 57 0.29 0.19 6.64
N VAL A 58 1.32 0.37 5.81
CA VAL A 58 2.27 -0.69 5.46
C VAL A 58 3.06 -1.11 6.69
N ASP A 59 3.54 -0.18 7.51
CA ASP A 59 4.28 -0.49 8.74
C ASP A 59 3.39 -1.27 9.74
N GLU A 60 2.14 -0.84 9.93
CA GLU A 60 1.14 -1.53 10.76
C GLU A 60 0.85 -2.95 10.26
N TRP A 61 0.72 -3.12 8.93
CA TRP A 61 0.51 -4.43 8.32
C TRP A 61 1.73 -5.34 8.47
N GLN A 62 2.93 -4.83 8.24
CA GLN A 62 4.15 -5.61 8.44
C GLN A 62 4.33 -6.05 9.89
N GLN A 63 3.93 -5.21 10.85
CA GLN A 63 3.94 -5.58 12.27
C GLN A 63 2.93 -6.69 12.57
N SER A 64 1.74 -6.66 11.98
CA SER A 64 0.74 -7.72 12.19
C SER A 64 1.12 -9.07 11.58
N LEU A 65 2.00 -9.08 10.57
CA LEU A 65 2.56 -10.30 9.98
C LEU A 65 3.69 -10.91 10.81
N ARG A 66 4.27 -10.18 11.77
CA ARG A 66 5.35 -10.72 12.61
C ARG A 66 4.77 -11.70 13.62
N PHE A 67 5.17 -12.95 13.50
CA PHE A 67 4.98 -13.94 14.56
C PHE A 67 6.01 -13.70 15.67
N GLU A 68 5.53 -13.44 16.89
CA GLU A 68 6.36 -13.50 18.09
C GLU A 68 6.14 -14.87 18.75
N PRO A 69 7.14 -15.78 18.73
CA PRO A 69 7.04 -17.06 19.43
C PRO A 69 6.83 -16.78 20.92
N SER A 70 5.72 -17.28 21.48
CA SER A 70 5.52 -17.17 22.92
C SER A 70 6.61 -17.96 23.63
N ALA A 71 7.27 -17.36 24.63
CA ALA A 71 8.40 -17.93 25.37
C ALA A 71 8.08 -19.22 26.17
N ARG A 72 6.93 -19.86 25.95
CA ARG A 72 6.41 -21.01 26.69
C ARG A 72 6.67 -22.37 26.01
N GLU A 73 7.29 -22.40 24.84
CA GLU A 73 7.47 -23.66 24.07
C GLU A 73 8.82 -24.37 24.34
N HIS A 74 9.58 -23.95 25.35
CA HIS A 74 10.87 -24.55 25.72
C HIS A 74 10.90 -25.18 27.13
N GLN A 75 9.78 -25.75 27.60
CA GLN A 75 9.74 -26.50 28.87
C GLN A 75 9.47 -27.98 28.65
#